data_AF-A0A0L0D2N7-F1
#
_entry.id   AF-A0A0L0D2N7-F1
#
_cell.length_a   1.000
_cell.length_b   1.000
_cell.length_c   1.000
_cell.angle_alpha   90.00
_cell.angle_beta   90.00
_cell.angle_gamma   90.00
#
_symmetry.space_group_name_H-M   'P 1'
#
loop_
_entity.id
_entity.type
_entity.pdbx_description
1 polymer ?
#
loop_
_entity_poly.entity_id
_entity_poly.type
_entity_poly.pdbx_seq_one_letter_code
_entity_poly.pdbx_strand_id
1 'polypeptide(L)'
;MASDTVSKLCLAWKCKTCEAECIPIGPSSNCMCNHRLRDHGKRGRGETARDFGCSSSRCDCKQFRYLVSSGAWKTVCSCKHKHTDHTNRPPYKCTKPRCSCVKFFSPFVCNCDHPWSHHVTAYIRKDFQSIASRFADGLADPTLVVRDPDMAPLRADRQAAASSSDPPPSSSCPPPSSDYPS
;
A
#
# COMPACT_ATOMS: atom_id res chain seq x y z
N MET A 1 -11.67 -35.38 3.99
CA MET A 1 -10.49 -34.49 3.92
C MET A 1 -10.97 -33.11 4.33
N ALA A 2 -10.49 -32.58 5.46
CA ALA A 2 -10.92 -31.26 5.93
C ALA A 2 -10.31 -30.19 5.01
N SER A 3 -11.17 -29.35 4.42
CA SER A 3 -10.71 -28.19 3.64
C SER A 3 -10.16 -27.16 4.62
N ASP A 4 -8.84 -27.09 4.76
CA ASP A 4 -8.10 -26.14 5.61
C ASP A 4 -8.09 -24.72 5.00
N THR A 5 -9.29 -24.23 4.71
CA THR A 5 -9.56 -22.88 4.20
C THR A 5 -10.09 -22.01 5.32
N VAL A 6 -9.40 -20.91 5.58
CA VAL A 6 -9.80 -19.90 6.56
C VAL A 6 -10.45 -18.73 5.83
N SER A 7 -11.74 -18.53 6.02
CA SER A 7 -12.47 -17.35 5.54
C SER A 7 -12.15 -16.13 6.40
N LYS A 8 -11.75 -15.01 5.79
CA LYS A 8 -11.49 -13.74 6.47
C LYS A 8 -12.23 -12.59 5.77
N LEU A 9 -12.68 -11.62 6.56
CA LEU A 9 -13.20 -10.37 6.01
C LEU A 9 -12.04 -9.46 5.62
N CYS A 10 -11.96 -9.13 4.34
CA CYS A 10 -10.95 -8.26 3.74
C CYS A 10 -11.59 -6.96 3.27
N LEU A 11 -10.74 -5.94 3.12
CA LEU A 11 -11.11 -4.69 2.47
C LEU A 11 -10.57 -4.70 1.04
N ALA A 12 -11.42 -4.30 0.10
CA ALA A 12 -11.04 -4.10 -1.29
C ALA A 12 -11.46 -2.71 -1.75
N TRP A 13 -10.63 -2.10 -2.61
CA TRP A 13 -11.04 -0.89 -3.32
C TRP A 13 -11.53 -1.29 -4.71
N LYS A 14 -12.85 -1.40 -4.85
CA LYS A 14 -13.51 -1.94 -6.04
C LYS A 14 -14.09 -0.82 -6.89
N CYS A 15 -13.90 -0.89 -8.21
CA CYS A 15 -14.62 -0.06 -9.17
C CYS A 15 -16.04 -0.59 -9.36
N LYS A 16 -17.05 0.27 -9.29
CA LYS A 16 -18.46 -0.12 -9.53
C LYS A 16 -18.78 -0.33 -11.01
N THR A 17 -17.94 0.16 -11.92
CA THR A 17 -18.20 0.10 -13.36
C THR A 17 -17.59 -1.13 -14.01
N CYS A 18 -16.31 -1.42 -13.75
CA CYS A 18 -15.63 -2.59 -14.31
C CYS A 18 -15.48 -3.75 -13.31
N GLU A 19 -15.96 -3.58 -12.08
CA GLU A 19 -15.94 -4.58 -11.01
C GLU A 19 -14.57 -5.08 -10.53
N ALA A 20 -13.48 -4.54 -11.08
CA ALA A 20 -12.14 -4.87 -10.65
C ALA A 20 -11.83 -4.37 -9.23
N GLU A 21 -11.02 -5.14 -8.48
CA GLU A 21 -10.34 -4.67 -7.28
C GLU A 21 -9.08 -3.89 -7.69
N CYS A 22 -9.22 -2.60 -7.93
CA CYS A 22 -8.19 -1.82 -8.63
C CYS A 22 -6.94 -1.54 -7.81
N ILE A 23 -7.06 -1.40 -6.48
CA ILE A 23 -5.93 -1.09 -5.61
C ILE A 23 -5.98 -2.00 -4.37
N PRO A 24 -4.89 -2.74 -4.08
CA PRO A 24 -4.82 -3.56 -2.88
C PRO A 24 -4.78 -2.67 -1.63
N ILE A 25 -5.61 -3.01 -0.64
CA ILE A 25 -5.62 -2.35 0.66
C ILE A 25 -4.83 -3.21 1.65
N GLY A 26 -3.73 -2.67 2.16
CA GLY A 26 -2.89 -3.32 3.17
C GLY A 26 -2.98 -2.66 4.55
N PRO A 27 -2.30 -3.22 5.58
CA PRO A 27 -2.32 -2.68 6.95
C PRO A 27 -1.78 -1.24 7.07
N SER A 28 -0.92 -0.84 6.13
CA SER A 28 -0.33 0.51 6.04
C SER A 28 -1.21 1.52 5.30
N SER A 29 -2.24 1.08 4.58
CA SER A 29 -3.14 1.94 3.80
C SER A 29 -3.81 2.98 4.69
N ASN A 30 -3.89 4.22 4.20
CA ASN A 30 -4.50 5.32 4.94
C ASN A 30 -6.02 5.32 4.79
N CYS A 31 -6.70 5.58 5.90
CA CYS A 31 -8.10 5.96 5.95
C CYS A 31 -8.24 7.47 5.70
N MET A 32 -9.42 7.91 5.28
CA MET A 32 -9.80 9.32 5.18
C MET A 32 -9.66 10.06 6.52
N CYS A 33 -9.73 9.38 7.67
CA CYS A 33 -9.45 9.97 8.99
C CYS A 33 -7.95 10.15 9.31
N ASN A 34 -7.07 9.93 8.32
CA ASN A 34 -5.60 9.98 8.40
C ASN A 34 -4.90 8.84 9.18
N HIS A 35 -5.65 7.94 9.81
CA HIS A 35 -5.07 6.76 10.47
C HIS A 35 -4.88 5.59 9.49
N ARG A 36 -4.11 4.58 9.89
CA ARG A 36 -3.81 3.41 9.04
C ARG A 36 -4.83 2.31 9.27
N LEU A 37 -4.96 1.39 8.32
CA LEU A 37 -5.86 0.25 8.47
C LEU A 37 -5.56 -0.58 9.75
N ARG A 38 -4.30 -0.75 10.14
CA ARG A 38 -3.93 -1.43 11.41
C ARG A 38 -4.50 -0.76 12.67
N ASP A 39 -4.89 0.51 12.58
CA ASP A 39 -5.51 1.27 13.68
C ASP A 39 -7.04 1.12 13.65
N HIS A 40 -7.60 0.37 12.70
CA HIS A 40 -9.01 0.02 12.60
C HIS A 40 -9.20 -1.47 12.91
N GLY A 41 -10.28 -1.85 13.60
CA GLY A 41 -10.56 -3.27 13.89
C GLY A 41 -10.17 -3.78 15.28
N LYS A 42 -9.82 -2.91 16.25
CA LYS A 42 -9.47 -3.37 17.62
C LYS A 42 -10.67 -3.67 18.52
N ARG A 43 -11.91 -3.53 18.04
CA ARG A 43 -13.14 -3.79 18.81
C ARG A 43 -14.02 -4.81 18.09
N GLY A 44 -13.65 -6.09 18.16
CA GLY A 44 -14.34 -7.20 17.51
C GLY A 44 -13.40 -8.07 16.67
N ARG A 45 -13.75 -9.33 16.40
CA ARG A 45 -12.92 -10.28 15.63
C ARG A 45 -12.81 -9.97 14.13
N GLY A 46 -13.16 -8.74 13.70
CA GLY A 46 -13.13 -8.33 12.30
C GLY A 46 -14.09 -9.13 11.43
N GLU A 47 -15.26 -9.48 11.96
CA GLU A 47 -16.24 -10.34 11.29
C GLU A 47 -17.28 -9.52 10.52
N THR A 48 -17.50 -8.25 10.90
CA THR A 48 -18.45 -7.34 10.27
C THR A 48 -17.82 -6.00 9.86
N ALA A 49 -18.42 -5.31 8.89
CA ALA A 49 -17.99 -3.99 8.45
C ALA A 49 -18.00 -2.92 9.57
N ARG A 50 -18.83 -3.11 10.60
CA ARG A 50 -18.94 -2.22 11.77
C ARG A 50 -17.77 -2.36 12.74
N ASP A 51 -17.01 -3.46 12.66
CA ASP A 51 -15.84 -3.69 13.51
C ASP A 51 -14.65 -2.82 13.09
N PHE A 52 -14.67 -2.23 11.88
CA PHE A 52 -13.58 -1.41 11.32
C PHE A 52 -13.62 0.07 11.74
N GLY A 53 -14.06 0.34 12.97
CA GLY A 53 -13.92 1.64 13.61
C GLY A 53 -12.45 1.96 13.92
N CYS A 54 -12.08 3.25 13.82
CA CYS A 54 -10.75 3.69 14.21
C CYS A 54 -10.60 3.60 15.72
N SER A 55 -9.46 3.05 16.17
CA SER A 55 -9.13 2.86 17.57
C SER A 55 -8.16 3.92 18.09
N SER A 56 -7.77 4.87 17.25
CA SER A 56 -6.94 6.01 17.64
C SER A 56 -7.68 6.90 18.64
N SER A 57 -6.96 7.41 19.64
CA SER A 57 -7.55 8.30 20.63
C SER A 57 -8.12 9.55 19.97
N ARG A 58 -9.30 9.99 20.41
CA ARG A 58 -10.01 11.17 19.87
C ARG A 58 -10.40 11.08 18.39
N CYS A 59 -10.32 9.90 17.76
CA CYS A 59 -10.88 9.67 16.44
C CYS A 59 -12.29 9.09 16.55
N ASP A 60 -13.26 9.70 15.89
CA ASP A 60 -14.68 9.32 15.94
C ASP A 60 -15.14 8.61 14.65
N CYS A 61 -14.16 8.15 13.86
CA CYS A 61 -14.31 7.45 12.59
C CYS A 61 -14.82 6.02 12.80
N LYS A 62 -15.99 5.72 12.24
CA LYS A 62 -16.69 4.44 12.46
C LYS A 62 -16.37 3.36 11.43
N GLN A 63 -15.84 3.73 10.27
CA GLN A 63 -15.58 2.81 9.17
C GLN A 63 -14.30 3.20 8.44
N PHE A 64 -13.55 2.20 7.98
CA PHE A 64 -12.38 2.43 7.14
C PHE A 64 -12.84 2.87 5.74
N ARG A 65 -12.36 4.03 5.28
CA ARG A 65 -12.55 4.51 3.91
C ARG A 65 -11.21 4.82 3.30
N TYR A 66 -10.84 4.05 2.27
CA TYR A 66 -9.52 4.13 1.67
C TYR A 66 -9.26 5.51 1.06
N LEU A 67 -8.16 6.12 1.48
CA LEU A 67 -7.56 7.28 0.83
C LEU A 67 -6.51 6.77 -0.15
N VAL A 68 -6.75 7.00 -1.45
CA VAL A 68 -5.82 6.59 -2.49
C VAL A 68 -4.46 7.25 -2.27
N SER A 69 -3.42 6.43 -2.20
CA SER A 69 -2.05 6.85 -1.91
C SER A 69 -1.04 5.92 -2.57
N SER A 70 0.11 6.48 -3.01
CA SER A 70 1.25 5.74 -3.53
C SER A 70 2.53 6.27 -2.88
N GLY A 71 3.21 5.43 -2.10
CA GLY A 71 4.35 5.87 -1.28
C GLY A 71 3.96 7.02 -0.34
N ALA A 72 4.68 8.14 -0.43
CA ALA A 72 4.39 9.36 0.33
C ALA A 72 3.24 10.19 -0.27
N TRP A 73 2.89 9.97 -1.55
CA TRP A 73 1.84 10.72 -2.23
C TRP A 73 0.45 10.27 -1.77
N LYS A 74 -0.43 11.24 -1.55
CA LYS A 74 -1.84 11.04 -1.20
C LYS A 74 -2.69 11.89 -2.12
N THR A 75 -3.83 11.36 -2.52
CA THR A 75 -4.78 12.11 -3.34
C THR A 75 -5.32 13.33 -2.59
N VAL A 76 -5.50 14.43 -3.31
CA VAL A 76 -6.04 15.69 -2.80
C VAL A 76 -7.50 15.85 -3.20
N CYS A 77 -8.22 16.70 -2.48
CA CYS A 77 -9.57 17.09 -2.86
C CYS A 77 -9.52 18.03 -4.07
N SER A 78 -10.59 18.12 -4.85
CA SER A 78 -10.76 19.09 -5.94
C SER A 78 -10.74 20.54 -5.46
N CYS A 79 -10.97 20.79 -4.16
CA CYS A 79 -10.69 22.10 -3.54
C CYS A 79 -9.20 22.38 -3.31
N LYS A 80 -8.29 21.51 -3.78
CA LYS A 80 -6.83 21.55 -3.66
C LYS A 80 -6.28 21.33 -2.24
N HIS A 81 -7.14 21.06 -1.26
CA HIS A 81 -6.72 20.76 0.11
C HIS A 81 -6.52 19.25 0.35
N LYS A 82 -5.71 18.93 1.38
CA LYS A 82 -5.42 17.54 1.75
C LYS A 82 -6.61 16.92 2.48
N HIS A 83 -6.68 15.60 2.56
CA HIS A 83 -7.71 14.90 3.33
C HIS A 83 -7.72 15.28 4.82
N THR A 84 -6.56 15.63 5.39
CA THR A 84 -6.43 16.11 6.79
C THR A 84 -7.11 17.45 7.03
N ASP A 85 -7.34 18.22 5.97
CA ASP A 85 -8.06 19.51 6.01
C ASP A 85 -9.57 19.33 5.82
N HIS A 86 -10.07 18.10 6.04
CA HIS A 86 -11.48 17.75 5.98
C HIS A 86 -11.91 17.06 7.28
N THR A 87 -13.20 17.11 7.59
CA THR A 87 -13.78 16.37 8.71
C THR A 87 -13.49 14.89 8.55
N ASN A 88 -13.22 14.17 9.63
CA ASN A 88 -12.94 12.73 9.65
C ASN A 88 -14.18 11.83 9.44
N ARG A 89 -15.37 12.43 9.28
CA ARG A 89 -16.63 11.76 8.98
C ARG A 89 -17.19 12.15 7.62
N PRO A 90 -17.89 11.25 6.92
CA PRO A 90 -18.68 11.58 5.74
C PRO A 90 -19.64 12.76 6.03
N PRO A 91 -19.82 13.71 5.10
CA PRO A 91 -19.32 13.71 3.71
C PRO A 91 -17.87 14.20 3.55
N TYR A 92 -17.12 14.35 4.65
CA TYR A 92 -15.74 14.87 4.69
C TYR A 92 -15.71 16.33 4.20
N LYS A 93 -16.29 17.24 4.97
CA LYS A 93 -16.36 18.68 4.64
C LYS A 93 -15.00 19.33 4.86
N CYS A 94 -14.60 20.27 4.00
CA CYS A 94 -13.34 20.99 4.20
C CYS A 94 -13.44 21.91 5.41
N THR A 95 -12.38 21.97 6.21
CA THR A 95 -12.28 22.81 7.42
C THR A 95 -11.43 24.06 7.20
N LYS A 96 -10.90 24.27 5.99
CA LYS A 96 -10.11 25.47 5.68
C LYS A 96 -11.01 26.71 5.62
N PRO A 97 -10.52 27.86 6.11
CA PRO A 97 -11.26 29.11 6.03
C PRO A 97 -11.49 29.48 4.56
N ARG A 98 -12.65 30.06 4.26
CA ARG A 98 -13.05 30.51 2.91
C ARG A 98 -13.16 29.39 1.86
N CYS A 99 -13.25 28.13 2.26
CA CYS A 99 -13.53 27.01 1.37
C CYS A 99 -15.01 26.58 1.47
N SER A 100 -15.73 26.59 0.34
CA SER A 100 -17.14 26.16 0.25
C SER A 100 -17.30 24.67 -0.09
N CYS A 101 -16.24 23.86 0.07
CA CYS A 101 -16.24 22.44 -0.25
C CYS A 101 -17.13 21.64 0.71
N VAL A 102 -18.24 21.10 0.19
CA VAL A 102 -19.25 20.36 0.96
C VAL A 102 -18.96 18.86 1.11
N LYS A 103 -18.07 18.30 0.29
CA LYS A 103 -17.69 16.89 0.34
C LYS A 103 -16.30 16.68 -0.22
N PHE A 104 -15.57 15.71 0.31
CA PHE A 104 -14.31 15.29 -0.31
C PHE A 104 -14.61 14.64 -1.66
N PHE A 105 -13.97 15.17 -2.70
CA PHE A 105 -14.03 14.64 -4.05
C PHE A 105 -12.64 14.75 -4.65
N SER A 106 -12.12 13.65 -5.20
CA SER A 106 -10.78 13.64 -5.76
C SER A 106 -10.84 13.63 -7.30
N PRO A 107 -10.00 14.42 -7.99
CA PRO A 107 -9.86 14.37 -9.44
C PRO A 107 -9.01 13.16 -9.93
N PHE A 108 -8.61 12.26 -9.03
CA PHE A 108 -7.87 11.05 -9.38
C PHE A 108 -8.66 10.16 -10.35
N VAL A 109 -8.00 9.76 -11.44
CA VAL A 109 -8.47 8.73 -12.37
C VAL A 109 -7.66 7.47 -12.08
N CYS A 110 -8.37 6.35 -11.88
CA CYS A 110 -7.74 5.07 -11.64
C CYS A 110 -7.15 4.49 -12.93
N ASN A 111 -6.18 3.58 -12.82
CA ASN A 111 -5.64 2.81 -13.96
C ASN A 111 -6.69 1.93 -14.66
N CYS A 112 -7.90 1.77 -14.11
CA CYS A 112 -9.02 1.16 -14.82
C CYS A 112 -9.82 2.17 -15.67
N ASP A 113 -9.28 3.36 -15.90
CA ASP A 113 -9.85 4.49 -16.66
C ASP A 113 -11.17 5.06 -16.11
N HIS A 114 -11.52 4.74 -14.86
CA HIS A 114 -12.69 5.28 -14.18
C HIS A 114 -12.32 6.30 -13.10
N PRO A 115 -13.17 7.33 -12.88
CA PRO A 115 -12.90 8.35 -11.87
C PRO A 115 -12.98 7.78 -10.45
N TRP A 116 -12.33 8.45 -9.49
CA TRP A 116 -12.36 8.09 -8.08
C TRP A 116 -13.78 7.88 -7.52
N SER A 117 -14.76 8.66 -8.00
CA SER A 117 -16.17 8.56 -7.58
C SER A 117 -16.82 7.21 -7.91
N HIS A 118 -16.32 6.48 -8.90
CA HIS A 118 -16.84 5.17 -9.27
C HIS A 118 -16.32 4.07 -8.34
N HIS A 119 -15.42 4.38 -7.42
CA HIS A 119 -14.79 3.41 -6.56
C HIS A 119 -15.35 3.44 -5.14
N VAL A 120 -15.40 2.26 -4.52
CA VAL A 120 -15.81 2.11 -3.13
C VAL A 120 -14.87 1.19 -2.38
N THR A 121 -14.67 1.51 -1.11
CA THR A 121 -14.13 0.55 -0.15
C THR A 121 -15.23 -0.46 0.18
N ALA A 122 -15.05 -1.70 -0.27
CA ALA A 122 -15.95 -2.81 -0.04
C ALA A 122 -15.36 -3.76 1.02
N TYR A 123 -16.24 -4.39 1.78
CA TYR A 123 -15.91 -5.45 2.72
C TYR A 123 -16.24 -6.79 2.05
N ILE A 124 -15.23 -7.60 1.78
CA ILE A 124 -15.36 -8.83 0.99
C ILE A 124 -14.84 -10.00 1.82
N ARG A 125 -15.60 -11.09 1.91
CA ARG A 125 -15.08 -12.35 2.47
C ARG A 125 -14.20 -13.03 1.44
N LYS A 126 -12.97 -13.35 1.83
CA LYS A 126 -12.00 -14.09 1.02
C LYS A 126 -11.55 -15.33 1.78
N ASP A 127 -11.44 -16.44 1.07
CA ASP A 127 -10.95 -17.70 1.61
C ASP A 127 -9.45 -17.81 1.37
N PHE A 128 -8.72 -18.15 2.42
CA PHE A 128 -7.28 -18.32 2.39
C PHE A 128 -6.95 -19.75 2.78
N GLN A 129 -6.20 -20.44 1.93
CA GLN A 129 -5.59 -21.71 2.32
C GLN A 129 -4.60 -21.47 3.45
N SER A 130 -4.59 -22.39 4.42
CA SER A 130 -3.59 -22.34 5.48
C SER A 130 -2.18 -22.45 4.89
N ILE A 131 -1.19 -21.92 5.62
CA ILE A 131 0.22 -22.06 5.22
C ILE A 131 0.59 -23.55 5.07
N ALA A 132 0.11 -24.41 5.98
CA ALA A 132 0.33 -25.85 5.91
C ALA A 132 -0.25 -26.46 4.61
N SER A 133 -1.44 -26.04 4.20
CA SER A 133 -2.08 -26.51 2.96
C SER A 133 -1.33 -26.07 1.71
N ARG A 134 -0.78 -24.85 1.69
CA ARG A 134 0.03 -24.37 0.55
C ARG A 134 1.35 -25.12 0.38
N PHE A 135 1.89 -25.69 1.45
CA PHE A 135 3.11 -26.51 1.41
C PHE A 135 2.82 -28.00 1.13
N ALA A 136 1.61 -28.48 1.42
CA ALA A 136 1.19 -29.83 1.08
C ALA A 136 1.12 -30.07 -0.44
N ASP A 137 0.87 -29.01 -1.23
CA ASP A 137 0.77 -29.07 -2.69
C ASP A 137 2.14 -29.02 -3.43
N GLY A 138 3.26 -29.15 -2.73
CA GLY A 138 4.52 -29.59 -3.33
C GLY A 138 5.35 -28.55 -4.11
N LEU A 139 5.35 -27.28 -3.72
CA LEU A 139 6.39 -26.34 -4.18
C LEU A 139 7.61 -26.39 -3.25
N ALA A 140 8.77 -26.63 -3.86
CA ALA A 140 10.06 -26.93 -3.25
C ALA A 140 10.39 -26.10 -2.00
N ASP A 141 10.87 -26.79 -0.98
CA ASP A 141 11.50 -26.19 0.19
C ASP A 141 12.61 -25.22 -0.27
N PRO A 142 12.51 -23.91 0.02
CA PRO A 142 13.52 -22.94 -0.39
C PRO A 142 14.86 -23.15 0.31
N THR A 143 14.97 -24.05 1.29
CA THR A 143 16.22 -24.47 1.91
C THR A 143 16.88 -25.68 1.24
N LEU A 144 16.16 -26.39 0.35
CA LEU A 144 16.72 -27.49 -0.44
C LEU A 144 17.27 -26.96 -1.77
N VAL A 145 18.39 -26.26 -1.70
CA VAL A 145 19.28 -26.12 -2.86
C VAL A 145 19.96 -27.48 -3.05
N VAL A 146 19.48 -28.29 -4.00
CA VAL A 146 20.20 -29.51 -4.40
C VAL A 146 21.54 -29.07 -4.95
N ARG A 147 22.62 -29.30 -4.21
CA ARG A 147 23.99 -29.17 -4.74
C ARG A 147 24.20 -30.34 -5.68
N ASP A 148 24.36 -30.04 -6.97
CA ASP A 148 24.73 -31.04 -7.97
C ASP A 148 26.04 -31.72 -7.56
N PRO A 149 26.07 -33.05 -7.37
CA PRO A 149 27.27 -33.76 -6.93
C PRO A 149 28.36 -33.87 -8.02
N ASP A 150 28.09 -33.46 -9.26
CA ASP A 150 29.00 -33.58 -10.41
C ASP A 150 29.76 -32.29 -10.79
N MET A 151 29.68 -31.22 -9.98
CA MET A 151 30.51 -30.03 -10.23
C MET A 151 31.94 -30.25 -9.73
N ALA A 152 32.78 -30.85 -10.59
CA ALA A 152 34.20 -31.03 -10.33
C ALA A 152 34.89 -29.67 -10.05
N PRO A 153 35.77 -29.58 -9.04
CA PRO A 153 36.45 -28.34 -8.70
C PRO A 153 37.47 -27.98 -9.79
N LEU A 154 37.28 -26.83 -10.44
CA LEU A 154 38.30 -26.23 -11.29
C LEU A 154 39.52 -25.89 -10.43
N ARG A 155 40.67 -26.44 -10.82
CA ARG A 155 41.95 -26.28 -10.11
C ARG A 155 42.35 -24.81 -10.04
N ALA A 156 42.86 -24.44 -8.88
CA ALA A 156 43.42 -23.12 -8.61
C ALA A 156 44.83 -23.00 -9.19
N ASP A 157 44.99 -22.23 -10.25
CA ASP A 157 46.30 -21.69 -10.63
C ASP A 157 46.39 -20.24 -10.16
N ARG A 158 47.30 -20.02 -9.22
CA ARG A 158 47.56 -18.74 -8.58
C ARG A 158 48.80 -18.11 -9.25
N GLN A 159 48.60 -16.86 -9.68
CA GLN A 159 49.57 -15.76 -9.85
C GLN A 159 50.47 -15.67 -11.09
N ALA A 160 50.31 -14.55 -11.81
CA ALA A 160 51.41 -13.61 -12.09
C ALA A 160 50.88 -12.18 -12.34
N ALA A 161 51.42 -11.21 -11.57
CA ALA A 161 51.63 -9.77 -11.86
C ALA A 161 50.43 -8.88 -12.32
N ALA A 162 50.31 -7.59 -12.03
CA ALA A 162 51.24 -6.57 -11.54
C ALA A 162 50.46 -5.45 -10.83
N SER A 163 51.19 -4.73 -10.00
CA SER A 163 50.88 -3.48 -9.33
C SER A 163 50.50 -2.33 -10.28
N SER A 164 49.40 -1.64 -10.00
CA SER A 164 49.27 -0.19 -10.22
C SER A 164 48.21 0.39 -9.29
N SER A 165 48.66 1.26 -8.40
CA SER A 165 47.86 2.05 -7.48
C SER A 165 47.41 3.34 -8.19
N ASP A 166 46.12 3.46 -8.49
CA ASP A 166 45.49 4.72 -8.87
C ASP A 166 44.69 5.30 -7.68
N PRO A 167 44.90 6.57 -7.30
CA PRO A 167 44.06 7.22 -6.30
C PRO A 167 42.70 7.66 -6.90
N PRO A 168 41.65 7.80 -6.07
CA PRO A 168 40.31 8.17 -6.54
C PRO A 168 40.24 9.65 -6.95
N PRO A 169 39.43 10.02 -7.96
CA PRO A 169 39.19 11.42 -8.29
C PRO A 169 38.28 12.09 -7.25
N SER A 170 38.69 13.28 -6.82
CA SER A 170 37.92 14.20 -5.98
C SER A 170 36.80 14.86 -6.80
N SER A 171 35.55 14.53 -6.48
CA SER A 171 34.38 15.15 -7.09
C SER A 171 33.86 16.31 -6.24
N SER A 172 34.21 17.54 -6.64
CA SER A 172 33.65 18.79 -6.13
C SER A 172 32.35 19.10 -6.88
N CYS A 173 31.20 19.08 -6.21
CA CYS A 173 29.94 19.55 -6.79
C CYS A 173 29.87 21.09 -6.77
N PRO A 174 29.63 21.77 -7.89
CA PRO A 174 29.25 23.19 -7.88
C PRO A 174 27.76 23.37 -7.51
N PRO A 175 27.37 24.50 -6.88
CA PRO A 175 25.98 24.79 -6.54
C PRO A 175 25.15 25.15 -7.78
N PRO A 176 23.81 24.92 -7.75
CA PRO A 176 22.93 25.27 -8.86
C PRO A 176 22.70 26.77 -8.98
N SER A 177 22.86 27.29 -10.20
CA SER A 177 22.56 28.66 -10.61
C SER A 177 21.05 28.92 -10.60
N SER A 178 20.69 30.09 -10.07
CA SER A 178 19.34 30.64 -10.02
C SER A 178 19.04 31.42 -11.30
N ASP A 179 18.26 30.84 -12.20
CA ASP A 179 17.61 31.59 -13.29
C ASP A 179 16.19 31.03 -13.48
N TYR A 180 15.20 31.83 -13.09
CA TYR A 180 13.79 31.68 -13.44
C TYR A 180 13.37 32.96 -14.16
N PRO A 181 12.88 32.91 -15.41
CA PRO A 181 12.28 34.07 -16.04
C PRO A 181 10.82 34.24 -15.60
N SER A 182 10.43 35.52 -15.51
CA SER A 182 9.10 36.05 -15.16
C SER A 182 8.01 35.77 -16.20
#